data_AF-A0AAV2QW92-F1
#
_entry.id   AF-A0AAV2QW92-F1
#
_cell.length_a   1.000
_cell.length_b   1.000
_cell.length_c   1.000
_cell.angle_alpha   90.00
_cell.angle_beta   90.00
_cell.angle_gamma   90.00
#
_symmetry.space_group_name_H-M   'P 1'
#
loop_
_entity.id
_entity.type
_entity.pdbx_description
1 polymer ?
#
loop_
_entity_poly.entity_id
_entity_poly.type
_entity_poly.pdbx_seq_one_letter_code
_entity_poly.pdbx_strand_id
1 'polypeptide(L)'
;MDDNNNWNGMIKELIDKRADIALAPLSVMAERENVVDFTVPYYDLVGITILMLKPKVPTSLFKFLTVLEAEVWVCILCAYIFTSFLLWIFDRFSPYSYQNNQ
;
A
#
# COMPACT_ATOMS: atom_id res chain seq x y z
N MET A 1 -0.02 12.06 -33.97
CA MET A 1 -0.62 12.46 -35.26
C MET A 1 -2.12 12.55 -35.08
N ASP A 2 -2.76 13.58 -35.64
CA ASP A 2 -4.23 13.70 -35.63
C ASP A 2 -4.86 12.75 -36.67
N ASP A 3 -6.18 12.56 -36.64
CA ASP A 3 -6.92 11.66 -37.57
C ASP A 3 -6.68 12.02 -39.05
N ASN A 4 -6.29 13.26 -39.32
CA ASN A 4 -5.94 13.79 -40.64
C ASN A 4 -4.44 13.66 -41.02
N ASN A 5 -3.66 12.83 -40.31
CA ASN A 5 -2.21 12.67 -40.55
C ASN A 5 -1.37 13.94 -40.34
N ASN A 6 -1.85 14.86 -39.50
CA ASN A 6 -1.16 16.12 -39.22
C ASN A 6 -0.39 16.06 -37.90
N TRP A 7 0.81 16.66 -37.89
CA TRP A 7 1.64 16.85 -36.70
C TRP A 7 1.36 18.21 -36.05
N ASN A 8 1.62 18.30 -34.73
CA ASN A 8 1.50 19.53 -33.95
C ASN A 8 2.71 19.72 -33.02
N GLY A 9 2.76 20.87 -32.33
CA GLY A 9 3.83 21.20 -31.38
C GLY A 9 5.22 21.25 -32.02
N MET A 10 6.24 20.82 -31.28
CA MET A 10 7.64 20.90 -31.72
C MET A 10 7.93 20.08 -33.00
N ILE A 11 7.24 18.95 -33.20
CA ILE A 11 7.43 18.13 -34.42
C ILE A 11 6.96 18.90 -35.66
N LYS A 12 5.84 19.63 -35.56
CA LYS A 12 5.34 20.43 -36.68
C LYS A 12 6.28 21.57 -37.04
N GLU A 13 6.82 22.29 -36.05
CA GLU A 13 7.73 23.42 -36.30
C GLU A 13 9.01 22.98 -37.03
N LEU A 14 9.48 21.75 -36.79
CA LEU A 14 10.60 21.16 -37.52
C LEU A 14 10.22 20.78 -38.96
N ILE A 15 9.05 20.16 -39.16
CA ILE A 15 8.54 19.79 -40.50
C ILE A 15 8.33 21.04 -41.36
N ASP A 16 7.70 22.08 -40.79
CA ASP A 16 7.42 23.35 -41.45
C ASP A 16 8.68 24.23 -41.60
N LYS A 17 9.84 23.76 -41.12
CA LYS A 17 11.13 24.46 -41.13
C LYS A 17 11.08 25.85 -40.50
N ARG A 18 10.21 26.02 -39.50
CA ARG A 18 10.13 27.21 -38.66
C ARG A 18 11.13 27.16 -37.51
N ALA A 19 11.53 25.94 -37.11
CA ALA A 19 12.63 25.68 -36.22
C ALA A 19 13.64 24.75 -36.92
N ASP A 20 14.94 25.01 -36.72
CA ASP A 20 16.00 24.18 -37.30
C ASP A 20 16.35 22.97 -36.43
N ILE A 21 16.26 23.11 -35.10
CA ILE A 21 16.59 22.08 -34.11
C ILE A 21 15.63 22.19 -32.92
N ALA A 22 15.20 21.04 -32.37
CA ALA A 22 14.46 20.98 -31.12
C ALA A 22 15.29 20.30 -30.02
N LEU A 23 15.61 21.05 -28.96
CA LEU A 23 16.32 20.53 -27.79
C LEU A 23 15.32 20.38 -26.62
N ALA A 24 14.86 19.16 -26.38
CA ALA A 24 13.85 18.85 -25.36
C ALA A 24 13.94 17.37 -24.94
N PRO A 25 13.30 16.98 -23.81
CA PRO A 25 13.12 15.56 -23.45
C PRO A 25 12.08 14.92 -24.39
N LEU A 26 12.51 14.65 -25.63
CA LEU A 26 11.67 14.10 -26.69
C LEU A 26 11.92 12.59 -26.82
N SER A 27 10.87 11.80 -26.61
CA SER A 27 10.96 10.35 -26.82
C SER A 27 11.10 10.02 -28.30
N VAL A 28 12.13 9.23 -28.63
CA VAL A 28 12.34 8.63 -29.95
C VAL A 28 11.27 7.56 -30.17
N MET A 29 10.44 7.74 -31.19
CA MET A 29 9.35 6.84 -31.55
C MET A 29 9.41 6.61 -33.05
N ALA A 30 9.14 5.38 -33.51
CA ALA A 30 9.21 5.03 -34.94
C ALA A 30 8.33 5.93 -35.83
N GLU A 31 7.15 6.33 -35.34
CA GLU A 31 6.25 7.24 -36.07
C GLU A 31 6.88 8.64 -36.27
N ARG A 32 7.64 9.13 -35.29
CA ARG A 32 8.32 10.44 -35.35
C ARG A 32 9.59 10.38 -36.19
N GLU A 33 10.29 9.26 -36.15
CA GLU A 33 11.50 9.02 -36.95
C GLU A 33 11.23 9.02 -38.47
N ASN A 34 9.98 8.74 -38.88
CA ASN A 34 9.57 8.84 -40.29
C ASN A 34 9.50 10.28 -40.84
N VAL A 35 9.48 11.30 -39.96
CA VAL A 35 9.28 12.70 -40.36
C VAL A 35 10.39 13.64 -39.90
N VAL A 36 11.15 13.27 -38.86
CA VAL A 36 12.30 14.03 -38.36
C VAL A 36 13.43 13.07 -37.94
N ASP A 37 14.67 13.52 -38.12
CA ASP A 37 15.85 12.77 -37.70
C ASP A 37 16.19 13.06 -36.23
N PHE A 38 16.68 12.03 -35.53
CA PHE A 38 17.14 12.12 -34.15
C PHE A 38 18.65 11.87 -34.05
N THR A 39 19.30 12.52 -33.09
CA THR A 39 20.67 12.16 -32.69
C THR A 39 20.68 10.93 -31.80
N VAL A 40 21.86 10.35 -31.56
CA VAL A 40 22.03 9.30 -30.55
C VAL A 40 21.54 9.79 -29.18
N PRO A 41 20.66 9.06 -28.48
CA PRO A 41 20.19 9.45 -27.16
C PRO A 41 21.35 9.65 -26.18
N TYR A 42 21.36 10.76 -25.43
CA TYR A 42 22.36 11.00 -24.39
C TYR A 42 21.94 10.46 -23.01
N TYR A 43 20.64 10.20 -22.82
CA TYR A 43 20.05 9.79 -21.55
C TYR A 43 19.37 8.42 -21.72
N ASP A 44 20.03 7.37 -21.25
CA ASP A 44 19.56 5.98 -21.42
C ASP A 44 18.47 5.57 -20.42
N LEU A 45 18.21 6.37 -19.38
CA LEU A 45 17.19 6.09 -18.36
C LEU A 45 15.78 6.53 -18.83
N VAL A 46 15.40 6.14 -20.04
CA VAL A 46 14.03 6.35 -20.55
C VAL A 46 13.21 5.12 -20.18
N GLY A 47 12.31 5.27 -19.21
CA GLY A 47 11.40 4.22 -18.79
C GLY A 47 10.15 4.80 -18.16
N ILE A 48 9.02 4.10 -18.32
CA ILE A 48 7.78 4.46 -17.63
C ILE A 48 7.85 3.84 -16.24
N THR A 49 7.69 4.66 -15.20
CA THR A 49 7.56 4.19 -13.82
C THR A 49 6.21 4.59 -13.26
N ILE A 50 5.67 3.75 -12.37
CA ILE A 50 4.40 4.01 -11.71
C ILE A 50 4.69 4.67 -10.37
N LEU A 51 4.31 5.95 -10.25
CA LEU A 51 4.33 6.66 -8.98
C LEU A 51 3.05 6.37 -8.21
N MET A 52 3.16 5.78 -7.02
CA MET A 52 2.03 5.53 -6.12
C MET A 52 2.15 6.37 -4.85
N LEU A 53 1.01 6.83 -4.34
CA LEU A 53 0.97 7.51 -3.05
C LEU A 53 1.38 6.54 -1.94
N LYS A 54 2.33 6.93 -1.10
CA LYS A 54 2.73 6.14 0.08
C LYS A 54 1.51 5.89 0.99
N PRO A 55 1.18 4.64 1.32
CA PRO A 55 0.04 4.35 2.17
C PRO A 55 0.29 4.88 3.60
N LYS A 56 -0.70 5.57 4.16
CA LYS A 56 -0.71 5.95 5.57
C LYS A 56 -1.23 4.78 6.39
N VAL A 57 -0.36 4.08 7.11
CA VAL A 57 -0.78 3.00 8.01
C VAL A 57 -1.24 3.63 9.33
N PRO A 58 -2.52 3.47 9.74
CA PRO A 58 -2.97 3.98 11.02
C PRO A 58 -2.26 3.23 12.15
N THR A 59 -1.72 3.98 13.11
CA THR A 59 -1.16 3.44 14.35
C THR A 59 -2.31 3.25 15.34
N SER A 60 -2.58 2.01 15.72
CA SER A 60 -3.50 1.68 16.80
C SER A 60 -2.72 1.05 17.95
N LEU A 61 -2.93 1.57 19.16
CA LEU A 61 -2.31 1.06 20.38
C LEU A 61 -2.77 -0.36 20.72
N PHE A 62 -3.99 -0.73 20.30
CA PHE A 62 -4.59 -2.04 20.58
C PHE A 62 -4.37 -3.07 19.46
N LYS A 63 -3.41 -2.84 18.55
CA LYS A 63 -3.05 -3.82 17.51
C LYS A 63 -2.61 -5.17 18.07
N PHE A 64 -2.15 -5.23 19.32
CA PHE A 64 -1.81 -6.50 19.95
C PHE A 64 -3.05 -7.34 20.31
N LEU A 65 -4.21 -6.73 20.55
CA LEU A 65 -5.45 -7.44 20.84
C LEU A 65 -6.05 -8.12 19.60
N THR A 66 -5.71 -7.64 18.40
CA THR A 66 -6.20 -8.20 17.13
C THR A 66 -5.47 -9.49 16.73
N VAL A 67 -4.48 -9.94 17.50
CA VAL A 67 -3.80 -11.22 17.28
C VAL A 67 -4.70 -12.40 17.65
N LEU A 68 -5.68 -12.17 18.53
CA LEU A 68 -6.59 -13.18 19.04
C LEU A 68 -8.02 -12.88 18.58
N GLU A 69 -8.75 -13.91 18.16
CA GLU A 69 -10.16 -13.78 17.78
C GLU A 69 -11.04 -13.45 18.99
N ALA A 70 -12.14 -12.73 18.73
CA ALA A 70 -13.09 -12.32 19.78
C ALA A 70 -13.68 -13.52 20.54
N GLU A 71 -13.86 -14.66 19.87
CA GLU A 71 -14.36 -15.89 20.49
C GLU A 71 -13.42 -16.39 21.58
N VAL A 72 -12.10 -16.35 21.34
CA VAL A 72 -11.12 -16.81 22.33
C VAL A 72 -11.04 -15.83 23.51
N TRP A 73 -11.19 -14.53 23.28
CA TRP A 73 -11.31 -13.56 24.37
C TRP A 73 -12.49 -13.85 25.29
N VAL A 74 -13.65 -14.18 24.72
CA VAL A 74 -14.83 -14.57 25.49
C VAL A 74 -14.56 -15.88 26.24
N CYS A 75 -13.92 -16.86 25.61
CA CYS A 75 -13.55 -18.11 26.26
C CYS A 75 -12.63 -17.89 27.47
N ILE A 76 -11.62 -17.01 27.36
CA ILE A 76 -10.73 -16.65 28.48
C ILE A 76 -11.54 -16.04 29.64
N LEU A 77 -12.45 -15.11 29.35
CA LEU A 77 -13.30 -14.49 30.37
C LEU A 77 -14.23 -15.53 31.03
N CYS A 78 -14.85 -16.41 30.25
CA CYS A 78 -15.70 -17.47 30.76
C CYS A 78 -14.91 -18.46 31.63
N ALA A 79 -13.73 -18.89 31.21
CA ALA A 79 -12.86 -19.78 31.96
C ALA A 79 -12.42 -19.15 33.29
N TYR A 80 -12.09 -17.86 33.29
CA TYR A 80 -11.75 -17.12 34.50
C TYR A 80 -12.90 -17.08 35.52
N ILE A 81 -14.13 -16.78 35.07
CA ILE A 81 -15.30 -16.77 35.94
C ILE A 81 -15.62 -18.19 36.44
N PHE A 82 -15.58 -19.18 35.56
CA PHE A 82 -15.89 -20.57 35.90
C PHE A 82 -14.91 -21.14 36.94
N THR A 83 -13.60 -20.92 36.75
CA THR A 83 -12.58 -21.35 37.72
C THR A 83 -12.73 -20.64 39.05
N SER A 84 -13.00 -19.32 39.06
CA SER A 84 -13.28 -18.57 40.28
C SER A 84 -14.50 -19.12 41.03
N PHE A 85 -15.56 -19.48 40.31
CA PHE A 85 -16.76 -20.08 40.87
C PHE A 85 -16.51 -21.48 41.44
N LEU A 86 -15.78 -22.34 40.73
CA LEU A 86 -15.37 -23.64 41.23
C LEU A 86 -14.52 -23.54 42.49
N LEU A 87 -13.56 -22.61 42.53
CA LEU A 87 -12.74 -22.35 43.72
C LEU A 87 -13.61 -21.93 44.92
N TRP A 88 -14.60 -21.07 44.70
CA TRP A 88 -15.54 -20.67 45.75
C TRP A 88 -16.37 -21.86 46.29
N ILE A 89 -16.85 -22.75 45.41
CA ILE A 89 -17.54 -23.97 45.81
C ILE A 89 -16.62 -24.87 46.63
N PHE A 90 -15.40 -25.11 46.16
CA PHE A 90 -14.44 -25.96 46.87
C PHE A 90 -14.05 -25.39 48.22
N ASP A 91 -13.89 -24.07 48.34
CA ASP A 91 -13.68 -23.43 49.62
C ASP A 91 -14.87 -23.65 50.57
N ARG A 92 -16.10 -23.53 50.07
CA ARG A 92 -17.32 -23.73 50.88
C ARG A 92 -17.54 -25.17 51.37
N PHE A 93 -17.15 -26.17 50.59
CA PHE A 93 -17.36 -27.60 50.92
C PHE A 93 -16.11 -28.30 51.47
N SER A 94 -14.95 -27.65 51.43
CA SER A 94 -13.72 -28.17 52.03
C SER A 94 -13.81 -28.16 53.56
N PRO A 95 -13.66 -29.31 54.24
CA PRO A 95 -13.65 -29.39 55.71
C PRO A 95 -12.41 -28.72 56.35
N TYR A 96 -11.44 -28.29 55.53
CA TYR A 96 -10.23 -27.58 55.94
C TYR A 96 -10.22 -26.10 55.48
N SER A 97 -11.34 -25.56 55.01
CA SER A 97 -11.45 -24.12 54.74
C SER A 97 -11.51 -23.31 56.04
N TYR A 98 -10.91 -22.13 56.03
CA TYR A 98 -10.64 -21.24 57.17
C TYR A 98 -11.88 -20.89 58.03
N GLN A 99 -13.09 -21.14 57.52
CA GLN A 99 -14.36 -20.96 58.25
C GLN A 99 -14.67 -22.07 59.29
N ASN A 100 -13.97 -23.22 59.27
CA ASN A 100 -14.19 -24.34 60.21
C ASN A 100 -13.03 -24.54 61.22
N ASN A 101 -12.14 -23.55 61.38
CA ASN A 101 -11.10 -23.60 62.43
C ASN A 101 -11.38 -22.63 63.59
N GLN A 102 -12.66 -22.47 63.94
CA GLN A 102 -13.10 -22.05 65.29
C GLN A 102 -13.81 -23.20 65.98
#